data_AF-A0A1H3JDP6-F1
#
_entry.id   AF-A0A1H3JDP6-F1
#
_cell.length_a   1.000
_cell.length_b   1.000
_cell.length_c   1.000
_cell.angle_alpha   90.00
_cell.angle_beta   90.00
_cell.angle_gamma   90.00
#
_symmetry.space_group_name_H-M   'P 1'
#
loop_
_entity.id
_entity.type
_entity.pdbx_description
1 polymer ?
#
loop_
_entity_poly.entity_id
_entity_poly.type
_entity_poly.pdbx_seq_one_letter_code
_entity_poly.pdbx_strand_id
1 'polypeptide(L)'
;MIRERELRVLIALDTPKGRQELADELDYREDTVSAALNDLAQRDLIDKEREGNRIIAKPSNARCVEVFQSLTQSNPHVDFPDLLTPSMVNILYYLSSDDAWTATELAEQTGHARATIYRGLRTLTNRAMAVKQHSRYRLTDAFNDLHVFAYELQHHTHLVRIRQDVGSGTIVWESHEEFLVRTDTDVEHPDYYRTGLDAFAEYGLQFFTTSERYYFYSEDRESLGPEDLFCHLLLIENDSRHRKYVFLLAAKMELSPERLQTTAGDYGITETVESLVEFLETEGEKSSPATPQWAEFEALADEYEVEL
;
A
#
# COMPACT_ATOMS: atom_id res chain seq x y z
N MET A 1 -13.03 -4.69 1.21
CA MET A 1 -13.28 -3.41 1.92
C MET A 1 -14.28 -3.57 3.07
N ILE A 2 -13.94 -3.12 4.28
CA ILE A 2 -14.76 -3.27 5.50
C ILE A 2 -15.96 -2.32 5.43
N ARG A 3 -17.13 -2.70 5.96
CA ARG A 3 -18.34 -1.87 5.97
C ARG A 3 -18.75 -1.57 7.41
N GLU A 4 -19.71 -0.66 7.54
CA GLU A 4 -20.23 -0.19 8.82
C GLU A 4 -20.64 -1.36 9.75
N ARG A 5 -21.33 -2.36 9.21
CA ARG A 5 -21.79 -3.51 10.01
C ARG A 5 -20.63 -4.32 10.59
N GLU A 6 -19.55 -4.53 9.83
CA GLU A 6 -18.40 -5.29 10.32
C GLU A 6 -17.64 -4.48 11.38
N LEU A 7 -17.56 -3.16 11.21
CA LEU A 7 -16.99 -2.26 12.23
C LEU A 7 -17.82 -2.28 13.53
N ARG A 8 -19.16 -2.23 13.44
CA ARG A 8 -20.04 -2.33 14.62
C ARG A 8 -19.87 -3.67 15.35
N VAL A 9 -19.76 -4.77 14.59
CA VAL A 9 -19.47 -6.09 15.19
C VAL A 9 -18.09 -6.13 15.84
N LEU A 10 -17.05 -5.56 15.23
CA LEU A 10 -15.70 -5.50 15.83
C LEU A 10 -15.66 -4.68 17.13
N ILE A 11 -16.44 -3.60 17.21
CA ILE A 11 -16.59 -2.79 18.43
C ILE A 11 -17.25 -3.61 19.54
N ALA A 12 -18.36 -4.27 19.22
CA ALA A 12 -19.07 -5.11 20.19
C ALA A 12 -18.25 -6.35 20.57
N LEU A 13 -17.31 -6.80 19.74
CA LEU A 13 -16.43 -7.93 20.02
C LEU A 13 -15.21 -7.51 20.87
N ASP A 14 -15.42 -6.78 21.96
CA ASP A 14 -14.37 -6.46 22.94
C ASP A 14 -13.90 -7.69 23.73
N THR A 15 -14.72 -8.74 23.73
CA THR A 15 -14.53 -10.02 24.40
C THR A 15 -15.05 -11.15 23.51
N PRO A 16 -14.67 -12.42 23.76
CA PRO A 16 -15.26 -13.56 23.06
C PRO A 16 -16.78 -13.62 23.24
N LYS A 17 -17.54 -13.48 22.15
CA LYS A 17 -19.01 -13.45 22.19
C LYS A 17 -19.65 -14.41 21.20
N GLY A 18 -20.83 -14.90 21.56
CA GLY A 18 -21.65 -15.73 20.68
C GLY A 18 -22.46 -14.91 19.68
N ARG A 19 -22.94 -15.55 18.61
CA ARG A 19 -23.81 -14.91 17.61
C ARG A 19 -25.07 -14.26 18.22
N GLN A 20 -25.77 -14.97 19.10
CA GLN A 20 -27.00 -14.48 19.72
C GLN A 20 -26.73 -13.26 20.61
N GLU A 21 -25.66 -13.31 21.38
CA GLU A 21 -25.25 -12.22 22.27
C GLU A 21 -24.93 -10.95 21.49
N LEU A 22 -24.17 -11.05 20.40
CA LEU A 22 -23.90 -9.93 19.49
C LEU A 22 -25.17 -9.41 18.82
N ALA A 23 -26.11 -10.30 18.46
CA ALA A 23 -27.38 -9.91 17.87
C ALA A 23 -28.25 -9.10 18.85
N ASP A 24 -28.31 -9.56 20.11
CA ASP A 24 -29.06 -8.89 21.17
C ASP A 24 -28.42 -7.53 21.54
N GLU A 25 -27.09 -7.46 21.62
CA GLU A 25 -26.35 -6.22 21.97
C GLU A 25 -26.46 -5.15 20.87
N LEU A 26 -26.37 -5.55 19.61
CA LEU A 26 -26.39 -4.64 18.46
C LEU A 26 -27.80 -4.34 17.93
N ASP A 27 -28.84 -4.95 18.50
CA ASP A 27 -30.22 -4.95 17.98
C ASP A 27 -30.27 -5.38 16.50
N TYR A 28 -29.47 -6.40 16.16
CA TYR A 28 -29.37 -6.96 14.82
C TYR A 28 -30.06 -8.32 14.73
N ARG A 29 -30.55 -8.65 13.54
CA ARG A 29 -30.98 -10.02 13.26
C ARG A 29 -29.76 -10.95 13.27
N GLU A 30 -29.91 -12.16 13.80
CA GLU A 30 -28.80 -13.10 13.88
C GLU A 30 -28.19 -13.48 12.52
N ASP A 31 -28.98 -13.42 11.43
CA ASP A 31 -28.48 -13.62 10.07
C ASP A 31 -27.56 -12.48 9.62
N THR A 32 -27.87 -11.23 10.00
CA THR A 32 -27.00 -10.07 9.79
C THR A 32 -25.67 -10.24 10.54
N VAL A 33 -25.71 -10.65 11.80
CA VAL A 33 -24.49 -10.93 12.60
C VAL A 33 -23.70 -12.08 11.99
N SER A 34 -24.35 -13.17 11.60
CA SER A 34 -23.69 -14.29 10.91
C SER A 34 -22.95 -13.84 9.65
N ALA A 35 -23.57 -12.99 8.83
CA ALA A 35 -22.94 -12.47 7.63
C ALA A 35 -21.70 -11.61 7.97
N ALA A 36 -21.82 -10.67 8.92
CA ALA A 36 -20.70 -9.83 9.33
C ALA A 36 -19.54 -10.65 9.92
N LEU A 37 -19.85 -11.66 10.75
CA LEU A 37 -18.83 -12.58 11.28
C LEU A 37 -18.17 -13.40 10.16
N ASN A 38 -18.91 -13.81 9.12
CA ASN A 38 -18.32 -14.49 7.95
C ASN A 38 -17.36 -13.59 7.19
N ASP A 39 -17.77 -12.35 6.92
CA ASP A 39 -16.95 -11.38 6.19
C ASP A 39 -15.68 -10.99 6.97
N LEU A 40 -15.78 -10.85 8.30
CA LEU A 40 -14.64 -10.58 9.19
C LEU A 40 -13.67 -11.77 9.25
N ALA A 41 -14.20 -13.00 9.38
CA ALA A 41 -13.37 -14.20 9.44
C ALA A 41 -12.66 -14.51 8.12
N GLN A 42 -13.30 -14.24 6.98
CA GLN A 42 -12.68 -14.40 5.66
C GLN A 42 -11.45 -13.49 5.48
N ARG A 43 -11.38 -12.40 6.25
CA ARG A 43 -10.30 -11.41 6.21
C ARG A 43 -9.34 -11.57 7.38
N ASP A 44 -9.41 -12.67 8.12
CA ASP A 44 -8.61 -12.92 9.32
C ASP A 44 -8.65 -11.77 10.35
N LEU A 45 -9.77 -11.05 10.44
CA LEU A 45 -9.96 -10.01 11.45
C LEU A 45 -10.53 -10.58 12.75
N ILE A 46 -11.16 -11.75 12.67
CA ILE A 46 -11.67 -12.49 13.83
C ILE A 46 -11.40 -13.99 13.65
N ASP A 47 -11.34 -14.70 14.76
CA ASP A 47 -11.35 -16.16 14.82
C ASP A 47 -12.74 -16.67 15.23
N LYS A 48 -13.11 -17.84 14.70
CA LYS A 48 -14.33 -18.56 15.08
C LYS A 48 -13.98 -19.90 15.68
N GLU A 49 -14.43 -20.11 16.91
CA GLU A 49 -14.28 -21.37 17.61
C GLU A 49 -15.64 -22.02 17.86
N ARG A 50 -15.67 -23.35 17.82
CA ARG A 50 -16.86 -24.12 18.14
C ARG A 50 -16.80 -24.58 19.58
N GLU A 51 -17.64 -24.00 20.43
CA GLU A 51 -17.87 -24.46 21.79
C GLU A 51 -19.19 -25.24 21.86
N GLY A 52 -19.09 -26.56 21.72
CA GLY A 52 -20.24 -27.47 21.67
C GLY A 52 -21.13 -27.20 20.46
N ASN A 53 -22.35 -26.67 20.69
CA ASN A 53 -23.29 -26.31 19.63
C ASN A 53 -23.30 -24.81 19.32
N ARG A 54 -22.39 -24.02 19.90
CA ARG A 54 -22.30 -22.58 19.70
C ARG A 54 -21.01 -22.23 18.97
N ILE A 55 -21.09 -21.19 18.14
CA ILE A 55 -19.92 -20.55 17.55
C ILE A 55 -19.63 -19.32 18.39
N ILE A 56 -18.41 -19.25 18.92
CA ILE A 56 -17.86 -18.11 19.64
C ILE A 56 -16.90 -17.40 18.71
N ALA A 57 -17.11 -16.09 18.51
CA ALA A 57 -16.20 -15.24 17.77
C ALA A 57 -15.21 -14.58 18.73
N LYS A 58 -13.96 -14.41 18.30
CA LYS A 58 -12.90 -13.73 19.06
C LYS A 58 -12.18 -12.74 18.16
N PRO A 59 -11.77 -11.56 18.65
CA PRO A 59 -10.87 -10.70 17.89
C PRO A 59 -9.59 -11.45 17.55
N SER A 60 -9.10 -11.27 16.33
CA SER A 60 -7.76 -11.76 15.97
C SER A 60 -6.69 -10.88 16.63
N ASN A 61 -5.44 -11.33 16.57
CA ASN A 61 -4.27 -10.53 16.96
C ASN A 61 -3.79 -9.59 15.83
N ALA A 62 -4.64 -9.26 14.86
CA ALA A 62 -4.28 -8.34 13.79
C ALA A 62 -4.17 -6.91 14.35
N ARG A 63 -3.08 -6.21 14.04
CA ARG A 63 -2.81 -4.87 14.57
C ARG A 63 -3.92 -3.86 14.26
N CYS A 64 -4.54 -3.95 13.08
CA CYS A 64 -5.67 -3.10 12.73
C CYS A 64 -6.88 -3.28 13.67
N VAL A 65 -7.11 -4.48 14.18
CA VAL A 65 -8.19 -4.76 15.15
C VAL A 65 -7.88 -4.11 16.48
N GLU A 66 -6.65 -4.28 16.97
CA GLU A 66 -6.19 -3.67 18.23
C GLU A 66 -6.28 -2.14 18.19
N VAL A 67 -5.78 -1.52 17.11
CA VAL A 67 -5.82 -0.06 16.92
C VAL A 67 -7.27 0.42 16.87
N PHE A 68 -8.15 -0.27 16.14
CA PHE A 68 -9.55 0.11 16.03
C PHE A 68 -10.30 0.03 17.37
N GLN A 69 -10.07 -1.02 18.13
CA GLN A 69 -10.67 -1.19 19.46
C GLN A 69 -10.15 -0.13 20.44
N SER A 70 -8.85 0.18 20.42
CA SER A 70 -8.28 1.27 21.23
C SER A 70 -8.88 2.64 20.85
N LEU A 71 -9.01 2.92 19.56
CA LEU A 71 -9.56 4.16 19.04
C LEU A 71 -11.01 4.37 19.49
N THR A 72 -11.83 3.33 19.41
CA THR A 72 -13.26 3.35 19.79
C THR A 72 -13.45 3.46 21.30
N GLN A 73 -12.62 2.78 22.09
CA GLN A 73 -12.61 2.91 23.56
C GLN A 73 -12.17 4.30 24.03
N SER A 74 -11.18 4.89 23.37
CA SER A 74 -10.65 6.22 23.72
C SER A 74 -11.59 7.36 23.31
N ASN A 75 -12.45 7.12 22.31
CA ASN A 75 -13.35 8.13 21.75
C ASN A 75 -14.80 7.62 21.66
N PRO A 76 -15.45 7.27 22.79
CA PRO A 76 -16.77 6.62 22.80
C PRO A 76 -17.91 7.52 22.30
N HIS A 77 -17.64 8.83 22.16
CA HIS A 77 -18.59 9.81 21.65
C HIS A 77 -18.60 9.91 20.11
N VAL A 78 -17.66 9.23 19.43
CA VAL A 78 -17.54 9.23 17.97
C VAL A 78 -18.16 7.94 17.42
N ASP A 79 -19.15 8.07 16.54
CA ASP A 79 -19.62 6.94 15.72
C ASP A 79 -18.61 6.70 14.59
N PHE A 80 -17.56 5.91 14.89
CA PHE A 80 -16.57 5.52 13.89
C PHE A 80 -17.13 4.66 12.76
N PRO A 81 -18.04 3.68 13.01
CA PRO A 81 -18.67 2.96 11.92
C PRO A 81 -19.35 3.85 10.87
N ASP A 82 -20.02 4.93 11.29
CA ASP A 82 -20.60 5.94 10.38
C ASP A 82 -19.52 6.79 9.68
N LEU A 83 -18.46 7.17 10.42
CA LEU A 83 -17.37 8.00 9.88
C LEU A 83 -16.53 7.25 8.82
N LEU A 84 -16.19 6.00 9.09
CA LEU A 84 -15.23 5.18 8.35
C LEU A 84 -15.86 4.48 7.15
N THR A 85 -16.48 5.29 6.29
CA THR A 85 -16.92 4.83 4.97
C THR A 85 -15.74 4.30 4.14
N PRO A 86 -15.97 3.39 3.17
CA PRO A 86 -15.03 3.02 2.11
C PRO A 86 -14.05 4.11 1.66
N SER A 87 -14.59 5.23 1.20
CA SER A 87 -13.78 6.35 0.72
C SER A 87 -13.03 7.08 1.83
N MET A 88 -13.58 7.12 3.05
CA MET A 88 -12.90 7.75 4.18
C MET A 88 -11.68 6.91 4.59
N VAL A 89 -11.79 5.58 4.62
CA VAL A 89 -10.67 4.69 4.93
C VAL A 89 -9.55 4.87 3.90
N ASN A 90 -9.88 4.91 2.60
CA ASN A 90 -8.88 5.17 1.56
C ASN A 90 -8.20 6.56 1.72
N ILE A 91 -8.97 7.62 2.00
CA ILE A 91 -8.38 8.95 2.31
C ILE A 91 -7.44 8.88 3.53
N LEU A 92 -7.86 8.20 4.60
CA LEU A 92 -7.09 8.06 5.84
C LEU A 92 -5.83 7.20 5.66
N TYR A 93 -5.79 6.30 4.67
CA TYR A 93 -4.59 5.53 4.33
C TYR A 93 -3.40 6.47 4.03
N TYR A 94 -3.64 7.59 3.36
CA TYR A 94 -2.58 8.56 3.01
C TYR A 94 -2.48 9.74 4.00
N LEU A 95 -3.59 10.14 4.62
CA LEU A 95 -3.66 11.36 5.43
C LEU A 95 -3.19 11.11 6.87
N SER A 96 -1.89 11.30 7.15
CA SER A 96 -1.28 11.19 8.49
C SER A 96 -1.26 12.53 9.26
N SER A 97 -0.73 12.53 10.49
CA SER A 97 -0.41 13.75 11.25
C SER A 97 0.90 14.41 10.82
N ASP A 98 1.81 13.63 10.24
CA ASP A 98 3.19 14.06 9.95
C ASP A 98 3.26 14.76 8.59
N ASP A 99 2.52 14.24 7.61
CA ASP A 99 2.52 14.74 6.24
C ASP A 99 1.26 15.53 5.92
N ALA A 100 1.44 16.69 5.29
CA ALA A 100 0.34 17.54 4.87
C ALA A 100 0.03 17.31 3.40
N TRP A 101 -1.22 17.06 3.06
CA TRP A 101 -1.67 16.75 1.71
C TRP A 101 -2.62 17.79 1.14
N THR A 102 -2.50 18.11 -0.14
CA THR A 102 -3.54 18.84 -0.87
C THR A 102 -4.67 17.91 -1.28
N ALA A 103 -5.84 18.47 -1.54
CA ALA A 103 -6.97 17.71 -2.07
C ALA A 103 -6.73 17.17 -3.50
N THR A 104 -5.77 17.75 -4.23
CA THR A 104 -5.38 17.28 -5.56
C THR A 104 -4.52 16.03 -5.45
N GLU A 105 -3.46 16.08 -4.65
CA GLU A 105 -2.57 14.92 -4.41
C GLU A 105 -3.38 13.73 -3.86
N LEU A 106 -4.29 13.95 -2.90
CA LEU A 106 -5.17 12.88 -2.42
C LEU A 106 -6.12 12.34 -3.49
N ALA A 107 -6.62 13.18 -4.40
CA ALA A 107 -7.50 12.70 -5.47
C ALA A 107 -6.74 11.83 -6.47
N GLU A 108 -5.48 12.19 -6.75
CA GLU A 108 -4.57 11.41 -7.60
C GLU A 108 -4.24 10.07 -6.92
N GLN A 109 -3.79 10.09 -5.66
CA GLN A 109 -3.38 8.88 -4.93
C GLN A 109 -4.54 7.91 -4.64
N THR A 110 -5.74 8.40 -4.36
CA THR A 110 -6.89 7.53 -4.02
C THR A 110 -7.74 7.14 -5.23
N GLY A 111 -7.46 7.69 -6.41
CA GLY A 111 -8.33 7.58 -7.59
C GLY A 111 -9.73 8.20 -7.43
N HIS A 112 -10.01 8.89 -6.31
CA HIS A 112 -11.32 9.48 -6.05
C HIS A 112 -11.48 10.85 -6.72
N ALA A 113 -12.71 11.14 -7.17
CA ALA A 113 -13.05 12.49 -7.61
C ALA A 113 -12.79 13.52 -6.50
N ARG A 114 -12.23 14.69 -6.85
CA ARG A 114 -11.92 15.77 -5.89
C ARG A 114 -13.11 16.15 -4.99
N ALA A 115 -14.35 16.04 -5.48
CA ALA A 115 -15.55 16.29 -4.68
C ALA A 115 -15.73 15.29 -3.52
N THR A 116 -15.32 14.03 -3.68
CA THR A 116 -15.29 13.02 -2.62
C THR A 116 -14.22 13.36 -1.59
N ILE A 117 -13.01 13.71 -2.05
CA ILE A 117 -11.92 14.17 -1.17
C ILE A 117 -12.35 15.37 -0.32
N TYR A 118 -12.90 16.42 -0.95
CA TYR A 118 -13.36 17.60 -0.21
C TYR A 118 -14.48 17.30 0.80
N ARG A 119 -15.36 16.32 0.51
CA ARG A 119 -16.38 15.88 1.45
C ARG A 119 -15.74 15.19 2.66
N GLY A 120 -14.81 14.25 2.43
CA GLY A 120 -14.08 13.56 3.50
C GLY A 120 -13.29 14.53 4.37
N LEU A 121 -12.46 15.38 3.75
CA LEU A 121 -11.68 16.40 4.45
C LEU A 121 -12.56 17.35 5.26
N ARG A 122 -13.70 17.78 4.70
CA ARG A 122 -14.65 18.64 5.42
C ARG A 122 -15.21 17.95 6.65
N THR A 123 -15.60 16.67 6.54
CA THR A 123 -16.09 15.87 7.67
C THR A 123 -15.05 15.82 8.78
N LEU A 124 -13.79 15.52 8.45
CA LEU A 124 -12.69 15.47 9.43
C LEU A 124 -12.43 16.84 10.07
N THR A 125 -12.38 17.92 9.29
CA THR A 125 -12.14 19.27 9.81
C THR A 125 -13.28 19.79 10.69
N ASN A 126 -14.55 19.48 10.33
CA ASN A 126 -15.71 19.91 11.10
C ASN A 126 -15.78 19.23 12.48
N ARG A 127 -15.18 18.04 12.60
CA ARG A 127 -15.07 17.28 13.85
C ARG A 127 -13.74 17.54 14.59
N ALA A 128 -12.96 18.53 14.15
CA ALA A 128 -11.63 18.85 14.67
C ALA A 128 -10.62 17.67 14.65
N MET A 129 -10.85 16.67 13.80
CA MET A 129 -9.96 15.52 13.63
C MET A 129 -8.78 15.85 12.71
N ALA A 130 -8.99 16.75 11.75
CA ALA A 130 -7.98 17.25 10.84
C ALA A 130 -7.88 18.77 10.90
N VAL A 131 -6.70 19.29 10.58
CA VAL A 131 -6.43 20.72 10.44
C VAL A 131 -6.15 21.06 8.98
N LYS A 132 -6.51 22.29 8.60
CA LYS A 132 -6.22 22.86 7.29
C LYS A 132 -5.27 24.04 7.45
N GLN A 133 -4.18 24.02 6.71
CA GLN A 133 -3.29 25.18 6.53
C GLN A 133 -3.17 25.49 5.04
N HIS A 134 -3.64 26.67 4.63
CA HIS A 134 -3.76 27.05 3.22
C HIS A 134 -4.56 26.01 2.42
N SER A 135 -3.91 25.29 1.49
CA SER A 135 -4.50 24.23 0.67
C SER A 135 -4.18 22.82 1.18
N ARG A 136 -3.37 22.69 2.23
CA ARG A 136 -2.92 21.40 2.77
C ARG A 136 -3.69 21.00 4.03
N TYR A 137 -3.87 19.71 4.19
CA TYR A 137 -4.62 19.06 5.26
C TYR A 137 -3.75 18.00 5.91
N ARG A 138 -3.87 17.82 7.21
CA ARG A 138 -3.27 16.70 7.95
C ARG A 138 -4.15 16.36 9.15
N LEU A 139 -4.05 15.13 9.65
CA LEU A 139 -4.69 14.77 10.91
C LEU A 139 -4.08 15.56 12.06
N THR A 140 -4.85 15.73 13.12
CA THR A 140 -4.28 16.13 14.41
C THR A 140 -3.64 14.92 15.07
N ASP A 141 -2.59 15.13 15.87
CA ASP A 141 -1.89 14.05 16.56
C ASP A 141 -2.85 13.19 17.42
N ALA A 142 -3.88 13.81 18.00
CA ALA A 142 -4.90 13.15 18.81
C ALA A 142 -5.77 12.15 18.03
N PHE A 143 -5.80 12.25 16.70
CA PHE A 143 -6.58 11.40 15.81
C PHE A 143 -5.72 10.67 14.76
N ASN A 144 -4.39 10.66 14.91
CA ASN A 144 -3.50 9.96 13.98
C ASN A 144 -3.76 8.45 13.93
N ASP A 145 -4.32 7.87 14.99
CA ASP A 145 -4.74 6.46 15.02
C ASP A 145 -5.78 6.12 13.93
N LEU A 146 -6.49 7.10 13.37
CA LEU A 146 -7.33 6.90 12.18
C LEU A 146 -6.51 6.49 10.95
N HIS A 147 -5.37 7.15 10.74
CA HIS A 147 -4.43 6.80 9.67
C HIS A 147 -3.78 5.44 9.95
N VAL A 148 -3.29 5.22 11.19
CA VAL A 148 -2.70 3.93 11.59
C VAL A 148 -3.69 2.79 11.37
N PHE A 149 -4.96 2.96 11.74
CA PHE A 149 -5.99 1.96 11.48
C PHE A 149 -6.17 1.68 9.99
N ALA A 150 -6.31 2.73 9.17
CA ALA A 150 -6.53 2.59 7.73
C ALA A 150 -5.35 1.92 7.03
N TYR A 151 -4.12 2.31 7.38
CA TYR A 151 -2.89 1.71 6.87
C TYR A 151 -2.80 0.23 7.27
N GLU A 152 -2.92 -0.08 8.56
CA GLU A 152 -2.80 -1.46 9.07
C GLU A 152 -3.91 -2.38 8.54
N LEU A 153 -5.12 -1.84 8.30
CA LEU A 153 -6.20 -2.61 7.72
C LEU A 153 -5.89 -3.02 6.28
N GLN A 154 -5.31 -2.11 5.50
CA GLN A 154 -4.94 -2.39 4.12
C GLN A 154 -3.71 -3.29 4.04
N HIS A 155 -2.70 -3.04 4.87
CA HIS A 155 -1.54 -3.91 5.03
C HIS A 155 -1.95 -5.35 5.38
N HIS A 156 -2.86 -5.52 6.35
CA HIS A 156 -3.41 -6.83 6.71
C HIS A 156 -4.16 -7.48 5.54
N THR A 157 -4.90 -6.68 4.76
CA THR A 157 -5.59 -7.16 3.55
C THR A 157 -4.58 -7.70 2.52
N HIS A 158 -3.45 -7.02 2.31
CA HIS A 158 -2.36 -7.51 1.45
C HIS A 158 -1.75 -8.81 1.98
N LEU A 159 -1.48 -8.90 3.29
CA LEU A 159 -0.93 -10.11 3.90
C LEU A 159 -1.84 -11.32 3.75
N VAL A 160 -3.16 -11.14 3.92
CA VAL A 160 -4.15 -12.19 3.69
C VAL A 160 -4.16 -12.61 2.22
N ARG A 161 -4.13 -11.65 1.30
CA ARG A 161 -4.08 -11.93 -0.14
C ARG A 161 -2.81 -12.68 -0.54
N ILE A 162 -1.63 -12.23 -0.12
CA ILE A 162 -0.35 -12.91 -0.35
C ILE A 162 -0.39 -14.35 0.18
N ARG A 163 -0.97 -14.59 1.35
CA ARG A 163 -1.08 -15.95 1.90
C ARG A 163 -2.01 -16.83 1.06
N GLN A 164 -3.06 -16.27 0.48
CA GLN A 164 -4.01 -17.00 -0.35
C GLN A 164 -3.43 -17.30 -1.74
N ASP A 165 -2.79 -16.32 -2.36
CA ASP A 165 -2.38 -16.39 -3.78
C ASP A 165 -0.96 -16.95 -3.94
N VAL A 166 -0.06 -16.63 -3.00
CA VAL A 166 1.38 -16.94 -3.05
C VAL A 166 1.79 -17.94 -1.95
N GLY A 167 1.00 -18.09 -0.89
CA GLY A 167 1.30 -18.94 0.26
C GLY A 167 2.25 -18.28 1.26
N SER A 168 3.42 -17.81 0.81
CA SER A 168 4.38 -17.08 1.65
C SER A 168 5.12 -15.99 0.88
N GLY A 169 5.15 -14.79 1.45
CA GLY A 169 5.85 -13.65 0.86
C GLY A 169 6.04 -12.52 1.86
N THR A 170 6.98 -11.63 1.57
CA THR A 170 7.23 -10.39 2.32
C THR A 170 6.89 -9.20 1.44
N ILE A 171 6.10 -8.27 1.96
CA ILE A 171 5.83 -6.98 1.27
C ILE A 171 7.11 -6.14 1.32
N VAL A 172 7.52 -5.63 0.16
CA VAL A 172 8.68 -4.75 -0.02
C VAL A 172 8.22 -3.29 -0.18
N TRP A 173 7.08 -3.09 -0.82
CA TRP A 173 6.43 -1.79 -1.01
C TRP A 173 4.91 -2.01 -1.13
N GLU A 174 4.10 -1.03 -0.74
CA GLU A 174 2.64 -1.07 -0.91
C GLU A 174 2.02 0.32 -1.05
N SER A 175 0.98 0.41 -1.87
CA SER A 175 0.02 1.51 -1.93
C SER A 175 -1.32 1.05 -1.35
N HIS A 176 -2.43 1.78 -1.56
CA HIS A 176 -3.74 1.30 -1.11
C HIS A 176 -4.23 0.07 -1.92
N GLU A 177 -3.82 -0.10 -3.18
CA GLU A 177 -4.39 -1.13 -4.08
C GLU A 177 -3.33 -2.05 -4.69
N GLU A 178 -2.07 -1.63 -4.68
CA GLU A 178 -0.95 -2.33 -5.30
C GLU A 178 0.12 -2.64 -4.27
N PHE A 179 0.91 -3.69 -4.50
CA PHE A 179 2.06 -3.98 -3.65
C PHE A 179 3.14 -4.76 -4.39
N LEU A 180 4.36 -4.63 -3.92
CA LEU A 180 5.50 -5.42 -4.35
C LEU A 180 5.79 -6.49 -3.32
N VAL A 181 5.76 -7.76 -3.73
CA VAL A 181 6.01 -8.91 -2.87
C VAL A 181 7.27 -9.63 -3.28
N ARG A 182 8.05 -10.04 -2.28
CA ARG A 182 9.18 -10.95 -2.40
C ARG A 182 8.76 -12.35 -1.94
N THR A 183 9.06 -13.38 -2.74
CA THR A 183 8.80 -14.79 -2.42
C THR A 183 9.88 -15.70 -3.01
N ASP A 184 9.97 -16.94 -2.55
CA ASP A 184 10.82 -17.99 -3.13
C ASP A 184 10.06 -18.90 -4.12
N THR A 185 8.74 -18.73 -4.23
CA THR A 185 7.87 -19.52 -5.11
C THR A 185 7.56 -18.81 -6.43
N ASP A 186 7.21 -19.58 -7.46
CA ASP A 186 6.66 -19.01 -8.68
C ASP A 186 5.17 -18.73 -8.48
N VAL A 187 4.73 -17.56 -8.92
CA VAL A 187 3.35 -17.09 -8.76
C VAL A 187 2.67 -17.16 -10.11
N GLU A 188 1.74 -18.10 -10.26
CA GLU A 188 0.92 -18.26 -11.46
C GLU A 188 -0.47 -17.63 -11.23
N HIS A 189 -0.51 -16.30 -11.19
CA HIS A 189 -1.75 -15.53 -11.00
C HIS A 189 -1.77 -14.32 -11.94
N PRO A 190 -2.88 -14.04 -12.65
CA PRO A 190 -2.93 -13.00 -13.70
C PRO A 190 -2.61 -11.60 -13.18
N ASP A 191 -3.01 -11.30 -11.95
CA ASP A 191 -2.80 -9.97 -11.33
C ASP A 191 -1.39 -9.80 -10.72
N TYR A 192 -0.51 -10.80 -10.85
CA TYR A 192 0.86 -10.76 -10.35
C TYR A 192 1.86 -10.72 -11.51
N TYR A 193 2.55 -9.59 -11.62
CA TYR A 193 3.49 -9.31 -12.68
C TYR A 193 4.92 -9.50 -12.20
N ARG A 194 5.70 -10.31 -12.92
CA ARG A 194 7.11 -10.51 -12.59
C ARG A 194 7.87 -9.19 -12.69
N THR A 195 8.67 -8.88 -11.67
CA THR A 195 9.46 -7.64 -11.61
C THR A 195 10.85 -7.90 -11.02
N GLY A 196 11.58 -6.84 -10.69
CA GLY A 196 12.94 -6.87 -10.19
C GLY A 196 13.95 -7.17 -11.30
N LEU A 197 15.16 -7.54 -10.89
CA LEU A 197 16.29 -7.66 -11.81
C LEU A 197 16.12 -8.77 -12.85
N ASP A 198 15.36 -9.83 -12.53
CA ASP A 198 15.07 -10.92 -13.48
C ASP A 198 14.26 -10.44 -14.68
N ALA A 199 13.36 -9.47 -14.49
CA ALA A 199 12.49 -8.95 -15.55
C ALA A 199 13.28 -8.18 -16.62
N PHE A 200 14.50 -7.73 -16.31
CA PHE A 200 15.35 -7.00 -17.26
C PHE A 200 15.83 -7.91 -18.40
N ALA A 201 15.79 -9.24 -18.22
CA ALA A 201 16.14 -10.20 -19.25
C ALA A 201 15.25 -10.09 -20.51
N GLU A 202 14.00 -9.63 -20.36
CA GLU A 202 13.10 -9.36 -21.48
C GLU A 202 13.62 -8.25 -22.42
N TYR A 203 14.48 -7.38 -21.89
CA TYR A 203 15.12 -6.28 -22.60
C TYR A 203 16.59 -6.58 -22.97
N GLY A 204 17.01 -7.84 -22.85
CA GLY A 204 18.36 -8.29 -23.17
C GLY A 204 19.41 -8.00 -22.10
N LEU A 205 19.00 -7.57 -20.90
CA LEU A 205 19.90 -7.28 -19.78
C LEU A 205 19.82 -8.41 -18.75
N GLN A 206 20.81 -9.30 -18.76
CA GLN A 206 20.85 -10.49 -17.89
C GLN A 206 21.85 -10.31 -16.76
N PHE A 207 21.39 -10.41 -15.51
CA PHE A 207 22.22 -10.29 -14.33
C PHE A 207 22.13 -11.54 -13.46
N PHE A 208 23.13 -11.74 -12.59
CA PHE A 208 23.07 -12.78 -11.58
C PHE A 208 22.11 -12.38 -10.46
N THR A 209 21.04 -13.15 -10.30
CA THR A 209 20.03 -12.96 -9.25
C THR A 209 20.11 -14.06 -8.20
N THR A 210 19.50 -13.79 -7.03
CA THR A 210 19.32 -14.79 -5.98
C THR A 210 18.17 -15.72 -6.34
N SER A 211 17.87 -16.71 -5.50
CA SER A 211 16.66 -17.52 -5.67
C SER A 211 15.37 -16.75 -5.30
N GLU A 212 15.49 -15.52 -4.78
CA GLU A 212 14.35 -14.69 -4.42
C GLU A 212 13.71 -14.08 -5.67
N ARG A 213 12.39 -13.96 -5.64
CA ARG A 213 11.55 -13.57 -6.76
C ARG A 213 10.67 -12.42 -6.35
N TYR A 214 10.48 -11.47 -7.26
CA TYR A 214 9.70 -10.29 -7.00
C TYR A 214 8.51 -10.22 -7.96
N TYR A 215 7.34 -9.93 -7.39
CA TYR A 215 6.12 -9.73 -8.15
C TYR A 215 5.46 -8.43 -7.73
N PHE A 216 4.92 -7.71 -8.70
CA PHE A 216 4.05 -6.57 -8.49
C PHE A 216 2.60 -7.01 -8.62
N TYR A 217 1.79 -6.74 -7.62
CA TYR A 217 0.37 -7.03 -7.62
C TYR A 217 -0.43 -5.81 -8.07
N SER A 218 -1.32 -5.97 -9.04
CA SER A 218 -2.29 -4.95 -9.44
C SER A 218 -3.48 -5.58 -10.20
N GLU A 219 -4.70 -5.21 -9.82
CA GLU A 219 -5.94 -5.64 -10.53
C GLU A 219 -6.23 -4.79 -11.78
N ASP A 220 -5.67 -3.58 -11.84
CA ASP A 220 -6.00 -2.58 -12.87
C ASP A 220 -4.98 -2.51 -14.01
N ARG A 221 -3.79 -3.09 -13.82
CA ARG A 221 -2.76 -3.17 -14.86
C ARG A 221 -2.94 -4.41 -15.71
N GLU A 222 -2.49 -4.34 -16.96
CA GLU A 222 -2.39 -5.49 -17.88
C GLU A 222 -0.94 -5.97 -18.07
N SER A 223 0.04 -5.11 -17.78
CA SER A 223 1.48 -5.40 -17.91
C SER A 223 2.31 -4.34 -17.18
N LEU A 224 3.58 -4.64 -16.93
CA LEU A 224 4.58 -3.67 -16.47
C LEU A 224 5.41 -3.13 -17.63
N GLY A 225 5.61 -1.81 -17.65
CA GLY A 225 6.55 -1.14 -18.55
C GLY A 225 7.97 -1.08 -17.97
N PRO A 226 8.97 -0.73 -18.79
CA PRO A 226 10.34 -0.56 -18.32
C PRO A 226 10.47 0.57 -17.29
N GLU A 227 9.61 1.60 -17.32
CA GLU A 227 9.58 2.63 -16.28
C GLU A 227 9.14 2.09 -14.92
N ASP A 228 8.21 1.12 -14.90
CA ASP A 228 7.80 0.43 -13.67
C ASP A 228 8.96 -0.41 -13.13
N LEU A 229 9.62 -1.18 -14.01
CA LEU A 229 10.77 -2.00 -13.63
C LEU A 229 11.94 -1.18 -13.08
N PHE A 230 12.17 0.00 -13.66
CA PHE A 230 13.13 0.98 -13.14
C PHE A 230 12.79 1.36 -11.69
N CYS A 231 11.55 1.75 -11.43
CA CYS A 231 11.12 2.17 -10.09
C CYS A 231 11.09 1.01 -9.09
N HIS A 232 10.59 -0.15 -9.51
CA HIS A 232 10.54 -1.36 -8.70
C HIS A 232 11.93 -1.82 -8.25
N LEU A 233 12.94 -1.76 -9.12
CA LEU A 233 14.28 -2.16 -8.73
C LEU A 233 14.84 -1.24 -7.64
N LEU A 234 14.57 0.06 -7.72
CA LEU A 234 14.97 1.02 -6.67
C LEU A 234 14.22 0.82 -5.35
N LEU A 235 12.96 0.38 -5.39
CA LEU A 235 12.20 0.00 -4.19
C LEU A 235 12.74 -1.27 -3.55
N ILE A 236 13.22 -2.22 -4.36
CA ILE A 236 13.79 -3.49 -3.90
C ILE A 236 15.19 -3.27 -3.32
N GLU A 237 16.10 -2.69 -4.10
CA GLU A 237 17.48 -2.38 -3.71
C GLU A 237 17.95 -1.07 -4.34
N ASN A 238 18.30 -0.10 -3.50
CA ASN A 238 18.76 1.24 -3.93
C ASN A 238 20.25 1.46 -3.65
N ASP A 239 21.09 0.45 -3.91
CA ASP A 239 22.55 0.56 -3.78
C ASP A 239 23.20 1.05 -5.10
N SER A 240 24.50 1.36 -5.05
CA SER A 240 25.26 1.84 -6.23
C SER A 240 25.19 0.88 -7.43
N ARG A 241 25.12 -0.43 -7.18
CA ARG A 241 25.08 -1.45 -8.22
C ARG A 241 23.71 -1.45 -8.91
N HIS A 242 22.63 -1.48 -8.15
CA HIS A 242 21.27 -1.47 -8.69
C HIS A 242 20.92 -0.17 -9.41
N ARG A 243 21.46 0.96 -8.93
CA ARG A 243 21.36 2.25 -9.64
C ARG A 243 21.99 2.19 -11.03
N LYS A 244 23.13 1.53 -11.18
CA LYS A 244 23.73 1.32 -12.51
C LYS A 244 22.89 0.39 -13.39
N TYR A 245 22.23 -0.61 -12.81
CA TYR A 245 21.35 -1.50 -13.57
C TYR A 245 20.11 -0.77 -14.09
N VAL A 246 19.46 0.06 -13.27
CA VAL A 246 18.34 0.88 -13.77
C VAL A 246 18.78 1.89 -14.83
N PHE A 247 20.02 2.40 -14.75
CA PHE A 247 20.60 3.22 -15.82
C PHE A 247 20.81 2.46 -17.13
N LEU A 248 21.29 1.22 -17.08
CA LEU A 248 21.37 0.38 -18.27
C LEU A 248 19.99 0.19 -18.91
N LEU A 249 18.95 -0.06 -18.10
CA LEU A 249 17.58 -0.17 -18.61
C LEU A 249 17.11 1.15 -19.23
N ALA A 250 17.40 2.28 -18.57
CA ALA A 250 17.03 3.59 -19.06
C ALA A 250 17.68 3.91 -20.42
N ALA A 251 18.98 3.66 -20.56
CA ALA A 251 19.71 3.87 -21.82
C ALA A 251 19.24 2.89 -22.90
N LYS A 252 19.17 1.58 -22.59
CA LYS A 252 18.79 0.53 -23.55
C LYS A 252 17.39 0.73 -24.13
N MET A 253 16.47 1.25 -23.34
CA MET A 253 15.08 1.46 -23.71
C MET A 253 14.75 2.91 -24.05
N GLU A 254 15.75 3.81 -24.06
CA GLU A 254 15.59 5.25 -24.31
C GLU A 254 14.44 5.85 -23.47
N LEU A 255 14.44 5.56 -22.17
CA LEU A 255 13.32 5.92 -21.29
C LEU A 255 13.17 7.44 -21.17
N SER A 256 11.92 7.89 -21.31
CA SER A 256 11.59 9.31 -21.20
C SER A 256 11.73 9.79 -19.75
N PRO A 257 12.52 10.87 -19.48
CA PRO A 257 12.59 11.51 -18.17
C PRO A 257 11.23 11.87 -17.58
N GLU A 258 10.32 12.41 -18.41
CA GLU A 258 8.98 12.83 -18.00
C GLU A 258 8.11 11.62 -17.58
N ARG A 259 8.21 10.51 -18.30
CA ARG A 259 7.50 9.27 -17.96
C ARG A 259 8.07 8.62 -16.69
N LEU A 260 9.39 8.64 -16.52
CA LEU A 260 10.04 8.17 -15.30
C LEU A 260 9.62 8.99 -14.07
N GLN A 261 9.58 10.32 -14.18
CA GLN A 261 9.13 11.18 -13.09
C GLN A 261 7.66 10.93 -12.73
N THR A 262 6.80 10.75 -13.74
CA THR A 262 5.38 10.41 -13.54
C THR A 262 5.27 9.08 -12.78
N THR A 263 5.93 8.04 -13.28
CA THR A 263 5.93 6.70 -12.69
C THR A 263 6.50 6.71 -11.27
N ALA A 264 7.58 7.47 -11.03
CA ALA A 264 8.17 7.64 -9.70
C ALA A 264 7.21 8.30 -8.69
N GLY A 265 6.32 9.17 -9.17
CA GLY A 265 5.26 9.78 -8.37
C GLY A 265 4.25 8.75 -7.88
N ASP A 266 3.88 7.78 -8.71
CA ASP A 266 2.97 6.68 -8.35
C ASP A 266 3.58 5.79 -7.25
N TYR A 267 4.90 5.63 -7.26
CA TYR A 267 5.64 4.84 -6.27
C TYR A 267 6.15 5.61 -5.04
N GLY A 268 5.99 6.94 -5.02
CA GLY A 268 6.46 7.79 -3.92
C GLY A 268 7.99 7.92 -3.84
N ILE A 269 8.72 7.75 -4.94
CA ILE A 269 10.19 7.82 -5.00
C ILE A 269 10.72 8.94 -5.90
N THR A 270 9.90 9.97 -6.14
CA THR A 270 10.19 11.10 -7.04
C THR A 270 11.56 11.72 -6.81
N GLU A 271 11.92 12.08 -5.57
CA GLU A 271 13.22 12.74 -5.28
C GLU A 271 14.43 11.88 -5.67
N THR A 272 14.31 10.56 -5.47
CA THR A 272 15.37 9.60 -5.84
C THR A 272 15.50 9.53 -7.36
N VAL A 273 14.38 9.40 -8.07
CA VAL A 273 14.38 9.28 -9.53
C VAL A 273 14.78 10.60 -10.20
N GLU A 274 14.35 11.75 -9.70
CA GLU A 274 14.77 13.07 -10.19
C GLU A 274 16.29 13.23 -10.12
N SER A 275 16.91 12.86 -9.00
CA SER A 275 18.37 12.91 -8.85
C SER A 275 19.10 12.01 -9.84
N LEU A 276 18.53 10.84 -10.14
CA LEU A 276 19.08 9.86 -11.07
C LEU A 276 18.92 10.29 -12.53
N VAL A 277 17.76 10.87 -12.87
CA VAL A 277 17.48 11.44 -14.18
C VAL A 277 18.37 12.64 -14.47
N GLU A 278 18.52 13.57 -13.53
CA GLU A 278 19.42 14.73 -13.68
C GLU A 278 20.89 14.30 -13.92
N PHE A 279 21.31 13.22 -13.27
CA PHE A 279 22.64 12.65 -13.48
C PHE A 279 22.83 12.08 -14.89
N LEU A 280 21.82 11.36 -15.42
CA LEU A 280 21.85 10.85 -16.79
C LEU A 280 21.87 11.97 -17.83
N GLU A 281 21.00 12.98 -17.67
CA GLU A 281 20.89 14.11 -18.61
C GLU A 281 22.16 14.99 -18.65
N THR A 282 22.95 14.98 -17.58
CA THR A 282 24.17 15.79 -17.47
C THR A 282 25.44 14.99 -17.66
N GLU A 283 25.35 13.75 -18.14
CA GLU A 283 26.50 12.85 -18.34
C GLU A 283 27.39 12.77 -17.08
N GLY A 284 26.75 12.77 -15.91
CA GLY A 284 27.42 12.69 -14.62
C GLY A 284 28.00 13.99 -14.07
N GLU A 285 27.83 15.15 -14.74
CA GLU A 285 28.28 16.44 -14.20
C GLU A 285 27.57 16.80 -12.88
N LYS A 286 26.28 16.45 -12.76
CA LYS A 286 25.50 16.67 -11.53
C LYS A 286 25.32 15.37 -10.75
N SER A 287 26.28 15.11 -9.87
CA SER A 287 26.23 13.96 -8.95
C SER A 287 25.52 14.28 -7.64
N SER A 288 24.91 13.26 -7.03
CA SER A 288 24.40 13.30 -5.66
C SER A 288 24.84 12.05 -4.89
N PRO A 289 24.62 11.95 -3.56
CA PRO A 289 24.84 10.69 -2.83
C PRO A 289 23.99 9.52 -3.37
N ALA A 290 22.95 9.83 -4.15
CA ALA A 290 22.10 8.85 -4.81
C ALA A 290 22.67 8.36 -6.15
N THR A 291 23.71 8.96 -6.72
CA THR A 291 24.20 8.61 -8.07
C THR A 291 25.42 7.70 -8.02
N PRO A 292 25.58 6.75 -8.97
CA PRO A 292 26.83 6.00 -9.14
C PRO A 292 27.95 6.87 -9.73
N GLN A 293 29.12 6.29 -9.95
CA GLN A 293 30.21 6.95 -10.68
C GLN A 293 29.99 6.80 -12.20
N TRP A 294 30.12 7.91 -12.96
CA TRP A 294 29.88 7.91 -14.41
C TRP A 294 30.76 6.90 -15.16
N ALA A 295 32.06 6.91 -14.89
CA ALA A 295 33.00 5.98 -15.52
C ALA A 295 32.71 4.49 -15.23
N GLU A 296 32.13 4.18 -14.06
CA GLU A 296 31.70 2.81 -13.76
C GLU A 296 30.43 2.42 -14.51
N PHE A 297 29.58 3.40 -14.81
CA PHE A 297 28.39 3.19 -15.62
C PHE A 297 28.76 3.03 -17.10
N GLU A 298 29.64 3.86 -17.65
CA GLU A 298 30.16 3.72 -19.02
C GLU A 298 30.78 2.34 -19.25
N ALA A 299 31.68 1.90 -18.37
CA ALA A 299 32.30 0.59 -18.47
C ALA A 299 31.28 -0.56 -18.43
N LEU A 300 30.18 -0.39 -17.68
CA LEU A 300 29.10 -1.37 -17.61
C LEU A 300 28.24 -1.34 -18.88
N ALA A 301 27.95 -0.16 -19.43
CA ALA A 301 27.21 -0.02 -20.68
C ALA A 301 27.96 -0.69 -21.85
N ASP A 302 29.28 -0.51 -21.91
CA ASP A 302 30.15 -1.18 -22.87
C ASP A 302 30.10 -2.72 -22.73
N GLU A 303 30.12 -3.25 -21.50
CA GLU A 303 30.02 -4.70 -21.24
C GLU A 303 28.71 -5.31 -21.74
N TYR A 304 27.62 -4.55 -21.65
CA TYR A 304 26.28 -4.98 -22.05
C TYR A 304 25.88 -4.52 -23.47
N GLU A 305 26.82 -3.95 -24.23
CA GLU A 305 26.59 -3.43 -25.59
C GLU A 305 25.37 -2.47 -25.65
N VAL A 306 25.34 -1.53 -24.70
CA VAL A 306 24.33 -0.46 -24.61
C VAL A 306 24.95 0.85 -25.04
N GLU A 307 24.32 1.52 -26.01
CA GLU A 307 24.73 2.86 -26.45
C GLU A 307 24.22 3.92 -25.45
N LEU A 308 25.07 4.91 -25.14
CA LEU A 308 24.77 6.03 -24.25
C LEU A 308 24.45 7.31 -25.03
#